data_AF-A0A1B6W1R1-F1
#
_entry.id   AF-A0A1B6W1R1-F1
#
_cell.length_a   1.000
_cell.length_b   1.000
_cell.length_c   1.000
_cell.angle_alpha   90.00
_cell.angle_beta   90.00
_cell.angle_gamma   90.00
#
_symmetry.space_group_name_H-M   'P 1'
#
loop_
_entity.id
_entity.type
_entity.pdbx_description
1 polymer ?
#
loop_
_entity_poly.entity_id
_entity_poly.type
_entity_poly.pdbx_seq_one_letter_code
_entity_poly.pdbx_strand_id
1 'polypeptide(L)'
;MPPFHNQRLLAMYRLMSDAANLVRLRLRPAEEYTYPLLDCLGALVMVAAVNTAVRSSVLNGQYGMIAFVLSLNLVKWPVFAGVMTRLMGALGGRRQSLWGYTLLTEVLSLPALLLLYVPSLALLLQVWVAWAFAVGVMGYARLCGVRLWQVLLGYIASSCALMVTAMVMMLLFAAAGIINLTQLEQDMQQRWQQQMTAPQQQK
;
A
#
# COMPACT_ATOMS: atom_id res chain seq x y z
N MET A 1 12.21 26.48 -25.23
CA MET A 1 11.47 25.33 -24.65
C MET A 1 12.35 24.72 -23.56
N PRO A 2 12.07 24.93 -22.27
CA PRO A 2 12.91 24.44 -21.19
C PRO A 2 12.66 22.93 -20.92
N PRO A 3 13.60 22.23 -20.26
CA PRO A 3 13.75 20.79 -20.37
C PRO A 3 12.93 20.07 -19.29
N PHE A 4 11.70 19.69 -19.63
CA PHE A 4 10.83 18.91 -18.73
C PHE A 4 11.42 17.54 -18.32
N HIS A 5 12.39 17.01 -19.08
CA HIS A 5 12.96 15.68 -18.84
C HIS A 5 13.90 15.62 -17.62
N ASN A 6 14.71 16.67 -17.39
CA ASN A 6 15.64 16.70 -16.26
C ASN A 6 14.93 16.86 -14.91
N GLN A 7 13.84 17.62 -14.85
CA GLN A 7 13.07 17.82 -13.62
C GLN A 7 12.35 16.55 -13.15
N ARG A 8 11.90 15.69 -14.07
CA ARG A 8 11.21 14.43 -13.74
C ARG A 8 12.18 13.38 -13.19
N LEU A 9 13.35 13.22 -13.79
CA LEU A 9 14.40 12.33 -13.26
C LEU A 9 14.84 12.77 -11.85
N LEU A 10 14.96 14.09 -11.63
CA LEU A 10 15.23 14.64 -10.30
C LEU A 10 14.12 14.33 -9.29
N ALA A 11 12.85 14.33 -9.70
CA ALA A 11 11.71 14.07 -8.80
C ALA A 11 11.59 12.59 -8.39
N MET A 12 11.71 11.64 -9.32
CA MET A 12 11.74 10.21 -8.98
C MET A 12 12.99 9.85 -8.16
N TYR A 13 14.15 10.42 -8.52
CA TYR A 13 15.37 10.25 -7.73
C TYR A 13 15.21 10.79 -6.32
N ARG A 14 14.60 11.97 -6.16
CA ARG A 14 14.31 12.56 -4.86
C ARG A 14 13.37 11.68 -4.04
N LEU A 15 12.32 11.14 -4.65
CA LEU A 15 11.40 10.22 -3.98
C LEU A 15 12.12 8.95 -3.49
N MET A 16 12.98 8.36 -4.30
CA MET A 16 13.76 7.17 -3.93
C MET A 16 14.80 7.49 -2.85
N SER A 17 15.46 8.66 -2.96
CA SER A 17 16.42 9.16 -1.97
C SER A 17 15.75 9.43 -0.63
N ASP A 18 14.59 10.06 -0.63
CA ASP A 18 13.82 10.33 0.57
C ASP A 18 13.30 9.02 1.18
N ALA A 19 12.91 8.02 0.38
CA ALA A 19 12.56 6.69 0.88
C ALA A 19 13.75 6.00 1.56
N ALA A 20 14.94 6.09 0.95
CA ALA A 20 16.18 5.56 1.55
C ALA A 20 16.57 6.30 2.84
N ASN A 21 16.36 7.62 2.89
CA ASN A 21 16.56 8.42 4.09
C ASN A 21 15.55 8.08 5.19
N LEU A 22 14.30 7.78 4.82
CA LEU A 22 13.28 7.31 5.74
C LEU A 22 13.70 6.00 6.40
N VAL A 23 14.20 5.01 5.64
CA VAL A 23 14.73 3.74 6.19
C VAL A 23 15.81 3.98 7.27
N ARG A 24 16.57 5.08 7.14
CA ARG A 24 17.60 5.51 8.10
C ARG A 24 17.08 6.45 9.19
N LEU A 25 15.76 6.63 9.29
CA LEU A 25 15.08 7.56 10.20
C LEU A 25 15.53 9.03 10.07
N ARG A 26 16.09 9.39 8.90
CA ARG A 26 16.48 10.77 8.55
C ARG A 26 15.29 11.49 7.93
N LEU A 27 14.41 11.96 8.80
CA LEU A 27 13.15 12.62 8.42
C LEU A 27 13.39 14.09 8.06
N ARG A 28 12.69 14.57 7.04
CA ARG A 28 12.54 15.98 6.72
C ARG A 28 11.23 16.51 7.32
N PRO A 29 11.06 17.83 7.46
CA PRO A 29 9.77 18.42 7.81
C PRO A 29 8.65 17.94 6.87
N ALA A 30 7.43 17.76 7.39
CA ALA A 30 6.30 17.22 6.63
C ALA A 30 5.98 18.03 5.35
N GLU A 31 6.21 19.34 5.41
CA GLU A 31 5.96 20.31 4.33
C GLU A 31 6.91 20.12 3.12
N GLU A 32 8.07 19.51 3.33
CA GLU A 32 9.05 19.25 2.26
C GLU A 32 8.70 18.01 1.42
N TYR A 33 7.77 17.16 1.88
CA TYR A 33 7.30 15.99 1.14
C TYR A 33 6.21 16.37 0.13
N THR A 34 6.56 17.28 -0.77
CA THR A 34 5.72 17.68 -1.90
C THR A 34 6.34 17.16 -3.20
N TYR A 35 5.59 16.30 -3.89
CA TYR A 35 6.02 15.69 -5.15
C TYR A 35 5.07 16.09 -6.28
N PRO A 36 5.55 16.17 -7.53
CA PRO A 36 4.69 16.42 -8.68
C PRO A 36 3.64 15.33 -8.81
N LEU A 37 2.40 15.73 -9.14
CA LEU A 37 1.25 14.82 -9.20
C LEU A 37 1.46 13.63 -10.15
N LEU A 38 2.17 13.85 -11.26
CA LEU A 38 2.46 12.81 -12.24
C LEU A 38 3.44 11.75 -11.70
N ASP A 39 4.42 12.15 -10.89
CA ASP A 39 5.37 11.22 -10.26
C ASP A 39 4.70 10.43 -9.14
N CYS A 40 3.77 11.07 -8.40
CA CYS A 40 2.91 10.39 -7.44
C CYS A 40 2.08 9.31 -8.12
N LEU A 41 1.42 9.62 -9.24
CA LEU A 41 0.64 8.66 -10.00
C LEU A 41 1.50 7.52 -10.53
N GLY A 42 2.70 7.82 -11.07
CA GLY A 42 3.64 6.80 -11.53
C GLY A 42 4.07 5.83 -10.42
N ALA A 43 4.45 6.38 -9.27
CA ALA A 43 4.82 5.57 -8.09
C ALA A 43 3.63 4.74 -7.58
N LEU A 44 2.42 5.30 -7.56
CA LEU A 44 1.21 4.59 -7.14
C LEU A 44 0.85 3.44 -8.06
N VAL A 45 0.89 3.67 -9.37
CA VAL A 45 0.62 2.61 -10.35
C VAL A 45 1.64 1.49 -10.21
N MET A 46 2.92 1.84 -10.02
CA MET A 46 3.97 0.85 -9.80
C MET A 46 3.70 0.04 -8.52
N VAL A 47 3.49 0.69 -7.38
CA VAL A 47 3.20 0.02 -6.10
C VAL A 47 1.92 -0.81 -6.17
N ALA A 48 0.87 -0.33 -6.83
CA ALA A 48 -0.37 -1.06 -7.02
C ALA A 48 -0.14 -2.32 -7.88
N ALA A 49 0.64 -2.20 -8.95
CA ALA A 49 1.01 -3.33 -9.79
C ALA A 49 1.82 -4.38 -8.99
N VAL A 50 2.81 -3.95 -8.20
CA VAL A 50 3.58 -4.83 -7.30
C VAL A 50 2.67 -5.60 -6.35
N ASN A 51 1.83 -4.88 -5.61
CA ASN A 51 0.96 -5.47 -4.59
C ASN A 51 -0.09 -6.40 -5.20
N THR A 52 -0.54 -6.11 -6.42
CA THR A 52 -1.46 -6.98 -7.18
C THR A 52 -0.74 -8.22 -7.68
N ALA A 53 0.47 -8.08 -8.23
CA ALA A 53 1.26 -9.19 -8.76
C ALA A 53 1.64 -10.19 -7.67
N VAL A 54 2.08 -9.72 -6.49
CA VAL A 54 2.38 -10.58 -5.34
C VAL A 54 1.14 -11.37 -4.88
N ARG A 55 -0.07 -10.82 -5.05
CA ARG A 55 -1.33 -11.47 -4.68
C ARG A 55 -1.97 -12.26 -5.82
N SER A 56 -1.42 -12.19 -7.04
CA SER A 56 -2.04 -12.78 -8.24
C SER A 56 -2.23 -14.29 -8.16
N SER A 57 -1.31 -15.02 -7.51
CA SER A 57 -1.44 -16.45 -7.24
C SER A 57 -2.69 -16.80 -6.42
N VAL A 58 -3.11 -15.90 -5.54
CA VAL A 58 -4.34 -16.05 -4.74
C VAL A 58 -5.59 -15.69 -5.56
N LEU A 59 -5.46 -14.94 -6.66
CA LEU A 59 -6.60 -14.47 -7.46
C LEU A 59 -6.97 -15.42 -8.61
N ASN A 60 -6.29 -16.57 -8.75
CA ASN A 60 -6.57 -17.64 -9.72
C ASN A 60 -6.78 -17.16 -11.17
N GLY A 61 -6.08 -16.10 -11.58
CA GLY A 61 -6.16 -15.56 -12.94
C GLY A 61 -7.49 -14.90 -13.31
N GLN A 62 -8.42 -14.70 -12.38
CA GLN A 62 -9.68 -14.01 -12.67
C GLN A 62 -9.40 -12.53 -12.96
N TYR A 63 -9.53 -12.12 -14.23
CA TYR A 63 -9.26 -10.74 -14.68
C TYR A 63 -10.05 -9.68 -13.87
N GLY A 64 -11.30 -9.98 -13.50
CA GLY A 64 -12.12 -9.09 -12.68
C GLY A 64 -11.56 -8.86 -11.28
N MET A 65 -11.04 -9.91 -10.65
CA MET A 65 -10.41 -9.83 -9.33
C MET A 65 -9.05 -9.12 -9.38
N ILE A 66 -8.29 -9.31 -10.45
CA ILE A 66 -7.03 -8.58 -10.68
C ILE A 66 -7.32 -7.08 -10.84
N ALA A 67 -8.32 -6.72 -11.65
CA ALA A 67 -8.74 -5.33 -11.84
C ALA A 67 -9.25 -4.69 -10.54
N PHE A 68 -9.99 -5.45 -9.72
CA PHE A 68 -10.44 -5.02 -8.40
C PHE A 68 -9.28 -4.77 -7.44
N VAL A 69 -8.35 -5.72 -7.30
CA VAL A 69 -7.19 -5.58 -6.40
C VAL A 69 -6.29 -4.43 -6.84
N LEU A 70 -6.08 -4.25 -8.15
CA LEU A 70 -5.33 -3.12 -8.70
C LEU A 70 -6.00 -1.79 -8.33
N SER A 71 -7.31 -1.68 -8.58
CA SER A 71 -8.09 -0.49 -8.26
C SER A 71 -8.10 -0.19 -6.77
N LEU A 72 -8.24 -1.21 -5.93
CA LEU A 72 -8.21 -1.06 -4.48
C LEU A 72 -6.84 -0.56 -3.99
N ASN A 73 -5.73 -1.06 -4.58
CA ASN A 73 -4.39 -0.57 -4.23
C ASN A 73 -4.16 0.89 -4.66
N LEU A 74 -4.76 1.35 -5.75
CA LEU A 74 -4.73 2.76 -6.16
C LEU A 74 -5.50 3.66 -5.18
N VAL A 75 -6.68 3.20 -4.73
CA VAL A 75 -7.54 3.92 -3.78
C VAL A 75 -7.05 3.81 -2.33
N LYS A 76 -6.21 2.82 -2.01
CA LYS A 76 -5.62 2.64 -0.68
C LYS A 76 -4.86 3.88 -0.23
N TRP A 77 -3.98 4.41 -1.08
CA TRP A 77 -3.16 5.59 -0.74
C TRP A 77 -3.96 6.84 -0.36
N PRO A 78 -4.92 7.34 -1.18
CA PRO A 78 -5.66 8.55 -0.83
C PRO A 78 -6.56 8.36 0.40
N VAL A 79 -7.12 7.16 0.60
CA VAL A 79 -7.89 6.82 1.80
C VAL A 79 -6.99 6.90 3.04
N PHE A 80 -5.82 6.25 2.97
CA PHE A 80 -4.88 6.21 4.10
C PHE A 80 -4.31 7.61 4.41
N ALA A 81 -3.84 8.34 3.40
CA ALA A 81 -3.34 9.70 3.56
C ALA A 81 -4.40 10.64 4.12
N GLY A 82 -5.66 10.52 3.65
CA GLY A 82 -6.78 11.33 4.11
C GLY A 82 -7.16 11.07 5.57
N VAL A 83 -7.28 9.79 5.96
CA VAL A 83 -7.60 9.41 7.35
C VAL A 83 -6.47 9.84 8.28
N MET A 84 -5.22 9.58 7.90
CA MET A 84 -4.07 9.90 8.73
C MET A 84 -3.89 11.41 8.89
N THR A 85 -4.04 12.19 7.83
CA THR A 85 -3.99 13.66 7.89
C THR A 85 -5.07 14.22 8.82
N ARG A 86 -6.29 13.65 8.81
CA ARG A 86 -7.38 14.10 9.69
C ARG A 86 -7.16 13.72 11.14
N LEU A 87 -6.81 12.46 11.42
CA LEU A 87 -6.60 11.96 12.78
C LEU A 87 -5.37 12.59 13.43
N MET A 88 -4.24 12.61 12.72
CA MET A 88 -3.01 13.22 13.25
C MET A 88 -3.16 14.73 13.39
N GLY A 89 -3.88 15.39 12.47
CA GLY A 89 -4.19 16.81 12.61
C GLY A 89 -5.10 17.13 13.79
N ALA A 90 -6.02 16.24 14.15
CA ALA A 90 -6.86 16.38 15.35
C ALA A 90 -6.09 16.12 16.65
N LEU A 91 -5.15 15.17 16.65
CA LEU A 91 -4.40 14.77 17.84
C LEU A 91 -3.13 15.62 18.09
N GLY A 92 -2.46 16.06 17.03
CA GLY A 92 -1.20 16.82 17.08
C GLY A 92 -1.37 18.34 17.03
N GLY A 93 -2.60 18.85 16.98
CA GLY A 93 -2.91 20.29 17.01
C GLY A 93 -2.51 21.08 15.76
N ARG A 94 -1.84 20.47 14.78
CA ARG A 94 -1.45 21.10 13.51
C ARG A 94 -1.81 20.19 12.34
N ARG A 95 -2.71 20.65 11.47
CA ARG A 95 -3.04 19.95 10.22
C ARG A 95 -1.92 20.15 9.21
N GLN A 96 -1.09 19.13 9.03
CA GLN A 96 -0.09 19.08 7.97
C GLN A 96 -0.49 18.04 6.93
N SER A 97 -0.21 18.30 5.66
CA SER A 97 -0.48 17.35 4.58
C SER A 97 0.51 16.19 4.68
N LEU A 98 0.01 14.97 4.96
CA LEU A 98 0.84 13.77 5.06
C LEU A 98 0.93 12.99 3.75
N TRP A 99 0.38 13.52 2.67
CA TRP A 99 0.22 12.83 1.38
C TRP A 99 1.53 12.29 0.80
N GLY A 100 2.58 13.12 0.74
CA GLY A 100 3.88 12.71 0.21
C GLY A 100 4.61 11.75 1.13
N TYR A 101 4.43 11.88 2.44
CA TYR A 101 5.00 10.93 3.41
C TYR A 101 4.32 9.56 3.32
N THR A 102 2.99 9.51 3.19
CA THR A 102 2.26 8.25 2.96
C THR A 102 2.70 7.58 1.66
N LEU A 103 2.90 8.35 0.58
CA LEU A 103 3.43 7.82 -0.67
C LEU A 103 4.82 7.19 -0.47
N LEU A 104 5.68 7.85 0.29
CA LEU A 104 7.01 7.35 0.61
C LEU A 104 6.95 5.98 1.29
N THR A 105 6.07 5.84 2.30
CA THR A 105 5.90 4.58 3.02
C THR A 105 5.38 3.44 2.14
N GLU A 106 4.59 3.76 1.12
CA GLU A 106 4.12 2.79 0.12
C GLU A 106 5.25 2.37 -0.84
N VAL A 107 6.14 3.28 -1.20
CA VAL A 107 7.30 2.97 -2.06
C VAL A 107 8.29 2.03 -1.37
N LEU A 108 8.37 2.03 -0.04
CA LEU A 108 9.15 1.04 0.69
C LEU A 108 8.66 -0.41 0.50
N SER A 109 7.46 -0.63 -0.04
CA SER A 109 6.96 -1.97 -0.38
C SER A 109 7.45 -2.48 -1.73
N LEU A 110 8.07 -1.64 -2.58
CA LEU A 110 8.56 -2.06 -3.91
C LEU A 110 9.53 -3.25 -3.89
N PRO A 111 10.46 -3.39 -2.91
CA PRO A 111 11.33 -4.56 -2.82
C PRO A 111 10.57 -5.89 -2.70
N ALA A 112 9.30 -5.89 -2.30
CA ALA A 112 8.46 -7.09 -2.27
C ALA A 112 8.29 -7.74 -3.65
N LEU A 113 8.51 -7.02 -4.76
CA LEU A 113 8.59 -7.61 -6.10
C LEU A 113 9.61 -8.73 -6.20
N LEU A 114 10.71 -8.65 -5.45
CA LEU A 114 11.76 -9.67 -5.47
C LEU A 114 11.23 -11.05 -5.07
N LEU A 115 10.13 -11.11 -4.31
CA LEU A 115 9.50 -12.38 -3.92
C LEU A 115 9.00 -13.18 -5.13
N LEU A 116 8.57 -12.49 -6.20
CA LEU A 116 8.09 -13.12 -7.43
C LEU A 116 9.22 -13.79 -8.22
N TYR A 117 10.46 -13.27 -8.10
CA TYR A 117 11.61 -13.76 -8.84
C TYR A 117 12.50 -14.69 -8.00
N VAL A 118 12.62 -14.42 -6.70
CA VAL A 118 13.51 -15.13 -5.78
C VAL A 118 12.75 -15.45 -4.48
N PRO A 119 11.96 -16.55 -4.46
CA PRO A 119 11.18 -16.93 -3.28
C PRO A 119 12.02 -17.21 -2.03
N SER A 120 13.29 -17.58 -2.18
CA SER A 120 14.21 -17.83 -1.05
C SER A 120 14.48 -16.58 -0.19
N LEU A 121 14.20 -15.38 -0.72
CA LEU A 121 14.31 -14.12 0.03
C LEU A 121 13.08 -13.83 0.91
N ALA A 122 12.09 -14.72 0.98
CA ALA A 122 10.83 -14.48 1.70
C ALA A 122 11.04 -14.00 3.15
N LEU A 123 11.90 -14.66 3.92
CA LEU A 123 12.19 -14.27 5.30
C LEU A 123 12.85 -12.88 5.38
N LEU A 124 13.81 -12.60 4.49
CA LEU A 124 14.48 -11.31 4.44
C LEU A 124 13.48 -10.18 4.08
N LEU A 125 12.60 -10.43 3.12
CA LEU A 125 11.57 -9.49 2.70
C LEU A 125 10.50 -9.29 3.78
N GLN A 126 10.16 -10.31 4.57
CA GLN A 126 9.29 -10.15 5.73
C GLN A 126 9.91 -9.23 6.78
N VAL A 127 11.20 -9.42 7.10
CA VAL A 127 11.94 -8.52 7.99
C VAL A 127 11.98 -7.11 7.43
N TRP A 128 12.19 -6.96 6.12
CA TRP A 128 12.15 -5.66 5.45
C TRP A 128 10.79 -4.97 5.58
N VAL A 129 9.69 -5.67 5.32
CA VAL A 129 8.33 -5.11 5.44
C VAL A 129 8.02 -4.72 6.89
N ALA A 130 8.42 -5.55 7.86
CA ALA A 130 8.26 -5.23 9.27
C ALA A 130 9.07 -3.98 9.66
N TRP A 131 10.30 -3.84 9.15
CA TRP A 131 11.13 -2.67 9.38
C TRP A 131 10.56 -1.42 8.70
N ALA A 132 10.14 -1.52 7.44
CA ALA A 132 9.49 -0.44 6.70
C ALA A 132 8.23 0.06 7.42
N PHE A 133 7.46 -0.86 7.99
CA PHE A 133 6.31 -0.52 8.84
C PHE A 133 6.73 0.22 10.11
N ALA A 134 7.71 -0.31 10.86
CA ALA A 134 8.20 0.32 12.09
C ALA A 134 8.71 1.75 11.84
N VAL A 135 9.52 1.92 10.79
CA VAL A 135 10.03 3.22 10.34
C VAL A 135 8.88 4.16 9.93
N GLY A 136 7.89 3.64 9.20
CA GLY A 136 6.70 4.40 8.81
C GLY A 136 5.95 4.96 10.02
N VAL A 137 5.69 4.11 11.02
CA VAL A 137 5.04 4.48 12.29
C VAL A 137 5.87 5.51 13.06
N MET A 138 7.17 5.27 13.20
CA MET A 138 8.09 6.18 13.90
C MET A 138 8.15 7.56 13.22
N GLY A 139 8.17 7.61 11.89
CA GLY A 139 8.18 8.88 11.17
C GLY A 139 6.86 9.63 11.29
N TYR A 140 5.69 8.97 11.27
CA TYR A 140 4.41 9.64 11.56
C TYR A 140 4.40 10.26 12.96
N ALA A 141 4.87 9.53 13.98
CA ALA A 141 4.93 10.02 15.36
C ALA A 141 5.83 11.25 15.48
N ARG A 142 7.02 11.22 14.85
CA ARG A 142 7.97 12.35 14.85
C ARG A 142 7.47 13.55 14.07
N LEU A 143 6.84 13.35 12.91
CA LEU A 143 6.34 14.44 12.06
C LEU A 143 5.15 15.16 12.69
N CYS A 144 4.23 14.41 13.29
CA CYS A 144 3.02 14.98 13.87
C CYS A 144 3.17 15.36 15.35
N GLY A 145 4.31 15.04 15.98
CA GLY A 145 4.53 15.28 17.41
C GLY A 145 3.61 14.47 18.33
N VAL A 146 3.12 13.31 17.87
CA VAL A 146 2.15 12.46 18.57
C VAL A 146 2.80 11.18 19.10
N ARG A 147 2.12 10.51 20.04
CA ARG A 147 2.61 9.24 20.61
C ARG A 147 2.47 8.10 19.59
N LEU A 148 3.37 7.11 19.64
CA LEU A 148 3.35 5.93 18.75
C LEU A 148 1.99 5.19 18.78
N TRP A 149 1.37 5.03 19.95
CA TRP A 149 0.05 4.40 20.06
C TRP A 149 -1.06 5.16 19.32
N GLN A 150 -1.00 6.49 19.28
CA GLN A 150 -1.95 7.30 18.52
C GLN A 150 -1.79 7.08 17.02
N VAL A 151 -0.55 6.94 16.55
CA VAL A 151 -0.26 6.54 15.16
C VAL A 151 -0.87 5.17 14.86
N LEU A 152 -0.70 4.19 15.74
CA LEU A 152 -1.28 2.85 15.58
C LEU A 152 -2.82 2.88 15.50
N LEU A 153 -3.48 3.70 16.32
CA LEU A 153 -4.92 3.95 16.19
C LEU A 153 -5.28 4.53 14.82
N GLY A 154 -4.43 5.42 14.27
CA GLY A 154 -4.56 5.93 12.91
C GLY A 154 -4.48 4.83 11.84
N TYR A 155 -3.56 3.87 12.00
CA TYR A 155 -3.47 2.69 11.12
C TYR A 155 -4.72 1.81 11.21
N ILE A 156 -5.24 1.58 12.42
CA ILE A 156 -6.47 0.80 12.63
C ILE A 156 -7.65 1.49 11.96
N ALA A 157 -7.85 2.79 12.23
CA ALA A 157 -8.93 3.57 11.63
C ALA A 157 -8.83 3.62 10.09
N SER A 158 -7.63 3.78 9.55
CA SER A 158 -7.39 3.75 8.11
C SER A 158 -7.68 2.37 7.51
N SER A 159 -7.38 1.30 8.24
CA SER A 159 -7.69 -0.08 7.83
C SER A 159 -9.21 -0.33 7.81
N CYS A 160 -9.95 0.17 8.82
CA CYS A 160 -11.40 0.12 8.82
C CYS A 160 -12.00 0.92 7.64
N ALA A 161 -11.50 2.12 7.38
CA ALA A 161 -11.93 2.92 6.23
C ALA A 161 -11.64 2.21 4.90
N LEU A 162 -10.50 1.54 4.79
CA LEU A 162 -10.15 0.75 3.62
C LEU A 162 -11.05 -0.46 3.44
N MET A 163 -11.43 -1.16 4.52
CA MET A 163 -12.40 -2.27 4.46
C MET A 163 -13.75 -1.81 3.93
N VAL A 164 -14.28 -0.69 4.44
CA VAL A 164 -15.54 -0.11 3.95
C VAL A 164 -15.42 0.26 2.47
N THR A 165 -14.30 0.89 2.09
CA THR A 165 -14.02 1.24 0.69
C THR A 165 -13.96 0.00 -0.20
N ALA A 166 -13.30 -1.08 0.27
CA ALA A 166 -13.20 -2.34 -0.46
C ALA A 166 -14.58 -2.99 -0.66
N MET A 167 -15.45 -2.97 0.35
CA MET A 167 -16.82 -3.48 0.24
C MET A 167 -17.62 -2.71 -0.81
N VAL A 168 -17.58 -1.38 -0.77
CA VAL A 168 -18.27 -0.52 -1.75
C VAL A 168 -17.73 -0.79 -3.16
N MET A 169 -16.40 -0.84 -3.34
CA MET A 169 -15.79 -1.14 -4.63
C MET A 169 -16.17 -2.53 -5.13
N MET A 170 -16.21 -3.54 -4.26
CA MET A 170 -16.60 -4.90 -4.64
C MET A 170 -18.04 -4.95 -5.16
N LEU A 171 -18.97 -4.26 -4.48
CA LEU A 171 -20.36 -4.13 -4.94
C LEU A 171 -20.46 -3.42 -6.29
N LEU A 172 -19.68 -2.36 -6.51
CA LEU A 172 -19.65 -1.65 -7.80
C LEU A 172 -19.13 -2.54 -8.93
N PHE A 173 -18.07 -3.31 -8.69
CA PHE A 173 -17.52 -4.24 -9.66
C PHE A 173 -18.46 -5.41 -9.96
N ALA A 174 -19.18 -5.90 -8.95
CA ALA A 174 -20.21 -6.92 -9.12
C ALA A 174 -21.42 -6.37 -9.91
N ALA A 175 -21.88 -5.16 -9.59
CA ALA A 175 -22.98 -4.49 -10.31
C ALA A 175 -22.62 -4.19 -11.78
N ALA A 176 -21.35 -3.89 -12.06
CA ALA A 176 -20.84 -3.72 -13.41
C ALA A 176 -20.64 -5.05 -14.18
N GLY A 177 -20.88 -6.20 -13.54
CA GLY A 177 -20.67 -7.52 -14.13
C GLY A 177 -19.19 -7.89 -14.32
N ILE A 178 -18.26 -7.11 -13.76
CA ILE A 178 -16.81 -7.35 -13.86
C ILE A 178 -16.40 -8.53 -12.96
N ILE A 179 -17.04 -8.67 -11.79
CA ILE A 179 -16.83 -9.77 -10.85
C ILE A 179 -18.11 -10.57 -10.72
N ASN A 180 -18.02 -11.89 -10.91
CA ASN A 180 -19.12 -12.78 -10.63
C ASN A 180 -19.02 -13.32 -9.19
N LEU A 181 -19.87 -12.79 -8.30
CA LEU A 181 -19.84 -13.14 -6.88
C LEU A 181 -20.15 -14.63 -6.62
N THR A 182 -21.02 -15.25 -7.44
CA THR A 182 -21.36 -16.67 -7.27
C THR A 182 -20.18 -17.57 -7.65
N GLN A 183 -19.45 -17.21 -8.70
CA GLN A 183 -18.24 -17.91 -9.11
C GLN A 183 -17.10 -17.72 -8.10
N LEU A 184 -16.99 -16.53 -7.50
CA LEU A 184 -16.03 -16.26 -6.42
C LEU A 184 -16.30 -17.14 -5.19
N GLU A 185 -17.57 -17.28 -4.81
CA GLU A 185 -17.98 -18.09 -3.67
C GLU A 185 -17.69 -19.58 -3.90
N GLN A 186 -17.99 -20.08 -5.10
CA GLN A 186 -17.67 -21.46 -5.50
C GLN A 186 -16.16 -21.73 -5.49
N ASP A 187 -15.36 -20.83 -6.05
CA ASP A 187 -13.89 -20.94 -6.04
C ASP A 187 -13.34 -20.93 -4.60
N MET A 188 -13.88 -20.10 -3.72
CA MET A 188 -13.47 -20.07 -2.31
C MET A 188 -13.86 -21.35 -1.57
N GLN A 189 -15.07 -21.87 -1.78
CA GLN A 189 -15.53 -23.13 -1.19
C GLN A 189 -14.68 -24.31 -1.66
N GLN A 190 -14.37 -24.39 -2.96
CA GLN A 190 -13.49 -25.43 -3.52
C GLN A 190 -12.08 -25.38 -2.91
N ARG A 191 -11.49 -24.19 -2.75
CA ARG A 191 -10.18 -24.05 -2.10
C ARG A 191 -10.22 -24.43 -0.63
N TRP A 192 -11.28 -24.06 0.08
CA TRP A 192 -11.45 -24.46 1.48
C TRP A 192 -11.53 -25.98 1.60
N GLN A 193 -12.27 -26.64 0.72
CA GLN A 193 -12.33 -28.10 0.66
C GLN A 193 -10.96 -28.72 0.32
N GLN A 194 -10.26 -28.21 -0.68
CA GLN A 194 -8.92 -28.69 -1.05
C GLN A 194 -7.92 -28.57 0.10
N GLN A 195 -7.93 -27.46 0.84
CA GLN A 195 -7.08 -27.26 2.01
C GLN A 195 -7.43 -28.19 3.17
N MET A 196 -8.70 -28.57 3.35
CA MET A 196 -9.10 -29.57 4.35
C MET A 196 -8.78 -31.01 3.93
N THR A 197 -8.71 -31.30 2.63
CA THR A 197 -8.36 -32.65 2.12
C THR A 197 -6.84 -32.85 1.93
N ALA A 198 -6.07 -31.77 1.76
CA ALA A 198 -4.61 -31.80 1.59
C ALA A 198 -3.78 -32.37 2.76
N PRO A 199 -4.20 -32.39 4.04
CA PRO A 199 -3.39 -33.00 5.11
C PRO A 199 -3.31 -34.53 5.04
N GLN A 200 -4.08 -35.20 4.17
CA GLN A 200 -4.15 -36.68 4.15
C GLN A 200 -3.19 -37.38 3.17
N GLN A 201 -2.44 -36.66 2.32
CA GLN A 201 -1.54 -37.29 1.33
C GLN A 201 -0.04 -37.24 1.66
N GLN A 202 0.35 -36.72 2.82
CA GLN A 202 1.70 -36.89 3.37
C GLN A 202 1.66 -37.82 4.58
N LYS A 203 1.56 -39.12 4.32
CA LYS A 203 1.99 -40.18 5.25
C LYS A 203 2.87 -41.15 4.49
#